data_AF-A0AAD8SUH6-F1
#
_entry.id   AF-A0AAD8SUH6-F1
#
_cell.length_a   1.000
_cell.length_b   1.000
_cell.length_c   1.000
_cell.angle_alpha   90.00
_cell.angle_beta   90.00
_cell.angle_gamma   90.00
#
_symmetry.space_group_name_H-M   'P 1'
#
loop_
_entity.id
_entity.type
_entity.pdbx_description
1 polymer ?
#
loop_
_entity_poly.entity_id
_entity_poly.type
_entity_poly.pdbx_seq_one_letter_code
_entity_poly.pdbx_strand_id
1 'polypeptide(L)'
;MSHRRSRPSSPSPELADPLEDDDLLHEILLHLPPQPPYLLRASLVSKRWRRLATDRKFLRRFHLHHRRPPLLGLLSCQEGKISFRSTLDPPYRIPPDRFSPPPPSGRQDWSLLDCRHGRLLFDDWKRRQLVVWDPITDDYRVVVEPPQFLESGFAVIYSGAVLCAAGELGHVHGDCHSSPFQVVLLATLRNAHVFTVATVYSSKTGMWSHLLSTPFSSFSIYRNNPPIESMQSKELFQSDTLHIYHPFTSFYTQGMESSLRRK
;
A
#
# COMPACT_ATOMS: atom_id res chain seq x y z
N MET A 1 -61.33 -51.28 24.40
CA MET A 1 -59.89 -51.13 24.10
C MET A 1 -59.65 -49.68 23.66
N SER A 2 -59.20 -48.81 24.55
CA SER A 2 -58.94 -47.40 24.22
C SER A 2 -57.53 -47.25 23.64
N HIS A 3 -57.45 -46.78 22.39
CA HIS A 3 -56.18 -46.47 21.75
C HIS A 3 -55.60 -45.20 22.38
N ARG A 4 -54.54 -45.39 23.18
CA ARG A 4 -53.71 -44.33 23.75
C ARG A 4 -52.95 -43.67 22.59
N ARG A 5 -53.38 -42.49 22.16
CA ARG A 5 -52.65 -41.67 21.18
C ARG A 5 -51.30 -41.29 21.76
N SER A 6 -50.23 -41.83 21.17
CA SER A 6 -48.86 -41.42 21.42
C SER A 6 -48.71 -39.95 21.02
N ARG A 7 -48.34 -39.10 21.98
CA ARG A 7 -48.01 -37.69 21.77
C ARG A 7 -46.71 -37.63 20.96
N PRO A 8 -46.62 -36.86 19.86
CA PRO A 8 -45.35 -36.66 19.18
C PRO A 8 -44.42 -35.94 20.15
N SER A 9 -43.25 -36.54 20.40
CA SER A 9 -42.14 -35.90 21.09
C SER A 9 -41.73 -34.65 20.29
N SER A 10 -41.77 -33.50 20.97
CA SER A 10 -41.21 -32.24 20.45
C SER A 10 -39.75 -32.46 20.05
N PRO A 11 -39.29 -31.96 18.89
CA PRO A 11 -37.87 -32.03 18.54
C PRO A 11 -37.09 -31.19 19.56
N SER A 12 -36.05 -31.79 20.14
CA SER A 12 -35.01 -31.05 20.89
C SER A 12 -34.49 -29.91 20.01
N PRO A 13 -34.10 -28.76 20.60
CA PRO A 13 -33.42 -27.72 19.83
C PRO A 13 -32.11 -28.33 19.31
N GLU A 14 -32.05 -28.62 18.01
CA GLU A 14 -30.79 -28.84 17.32
C GLU A 14 -29.92 -27.62 17.62
N LEU A 15 -28.86 -27.84 18.41
CA LEU A 15 -27.76 -26.89 18.48
C LEU A 15 -27.29 -26.71 17.05
N ALA A 16 -27.56 -25.54 16.47
CA ALA A 16 -27.02 -25.18 15.16
C ALA A 16 -25.53 -25.50 15.17
N ASP A 17 -25.05 -26.19 14.12
CA ASP A 17 -23.63 -26.49 13.98
C ASP A 17 -22.87 -25.17 14.16
N PRO A 18 -21.80 -25.09 14.98
CA PRO A 18 -21.03 -23.85 15.13
C PRO A 18 -20.54 -23.26 13.80
N LEU A 19 -20.41 -24.09 12.74
CA LEU A 19 -20.11 -23.64 11.37
C LEU A 19 -21.33 -23.05 10.63
N GLU A 20 -22.51 -23.19 11.21
CA GLU A 20 -23.76 -22.58 10.79
C GLU A 20 -24.07 -21.24 11.48
N ASP A 21 -23.21 -20.77 12.38
CA ASP A 21 -23.27 -19.43 12.99
C ASP A 21 -22.31 -18.46 12.27
N ASP A 22 -22.83 -17.32 11.80
CA ASP A 22 -22.03 -16.31 11.12
C ASP A 22 -21.08 -15.61 12.10
N ASP A 23 -21.46 -15.44 13.37
CA ASP A 23 -20.62 -14.75 14.36
C ASP A 23 -19.39 -15.60 14.69
N LEU A 24 -19.57 -16.90 14.94
CA LEU A 24 -18.45 -17.83 15.14
C LEU A 24 -17.57 -17.92 13.89
N LEU A 25 -18.16 -17.93 12.71
CA LEU A 25 -17.40 -17.96 11.48
C LEU A 25 -16.57 -16.67 11.28
N HIS A 26 -17.09 -15.50 11.66
CA HIS A 26 -16.30 -14.27 11.66
C HIS A 26 -15.10 -14.37 12.61
N GLU A 27 -15.28 -14.89 13.82
CA GLU A 27 -14.18 -15.06 14.79
C GLU A 27 -13.11 -16.01 14.24
N ILE A 28 -13.51 -17.14 13.63
CA ILE A 28 -12.57 -18.05 12.97
C ILE A 28 -11.77 -17.33 11.87
N LEU A 29 -12.45 -16.55 11.02
CA LEU A 29 -11.81 -15.80 9.94
C LEU A 29 -10.88 -14.68 10.47
N LEU A 30 -11.22 -14.04 11.59
CA LEU A 30 -10.38 -13.02 12.25
C LEU A 30 -9.07 -13.58 12.78
N HIS A 31 -9.04 -14.86 13.14
CA HIS A 31 -7.82 -15.53 13.61
C HIS A 31 -6.88 -15.98 12.47
N LEU A 32 -7.30 -15.88 11.21
CA LEU A 32 -6.42 -16.20 10.08
C LEU A 32 -5.27 -15.19 9.97
N PRO A 33 -4.08 -15.61 9.49
CA PRO A 33 -3.00 -14.67 9.24
C PRO A 33 -3.37 -13.60 8.20
N PRO A 34 -2.82 -12.37 8.30
CA PRO A 34 -3.22 -11.24 7.47
C PRO A 34 -2.82 -11.37 5.99
N GLN A 35 -2.00 -12.36 5.62
CA GLN A 35 -1.56 -12.55 4.25
C GLN A 35 -2.75 -12.96 3.34
N PRO A 36 -2.84 -12.44 2.10
CA PRO A 36 -3.97 -12.69 1.20
C PRO A 36 -4.32 -14.18 0.98
N PRO A 37 -3.37 -15.13 0.88
CA PRO A 37 -3.70 -16.54 0.60
C PRO A 37 -4.66 -17.17 1.61
N TYR A 38 -4.63 -16.78 2.88
CA TYR A 38 -5.45 -17.39 3.93
C TYR A 38 -6.93 -17.02 3.77
N LEU A 39 -7.24 -15.74 3.62
CA LEU A 39 -8.60 -15.29 3.33
C LEU A 39 -9.10 -15.78 1.95
N LEU A 40 -8.21 -15.84 0.95
CA LEU A 40 -8.56 -16.40 -0.36
C LEU A 40 -8.96 -17.87 -0.23
N ARG A 41 -8.18 -18.71 0.46
CA ARG A 41 -8.52 -20.13 0.69
C ARG A 41 -9.83 -20.27 1.45
N ALA A 42 -10.03 -19.48 2.50
CA ALA A 42 -11.26 -19.45 3.26
C ALA A 42 -12.49 -19.15 2.37
N SER A 43 -12.36 -18.17 1.45
CA SER A 43 -13.42 -17.80 0.50
C SER A 43 -13.79 -18.88 -0.54
N LEU A 44 -12.94 -19.90 -0.69
CA LEU A 44 -13.17 -21.03 -1.59
C LEU A 44 -13.92 -22.19 -0.93
N VAL A 45 -14.04 -22.21 0.40
CA VAL A 45 -14.71 -23.29 1.15
C VAL A 45 -16.19 -23.37 0.79
N SER A 46 -16.92 -22.25 0.82
CA SER A 46 -18.34 -22.21 0.46
C SER A 46 -18.80 -20.81 0.05
N LYS A 47 -20.00 -20.70 -0.52
CA LYS A 47 -20.62 -19.39 -0.81
C LYS A 47 -20.77 -18.53 0.45
N ARG A 48 -20.99 -19.16 1.61
CA ARG A 48 -21.14 -18.47 2.89
C ARG A 48 -19.81 -17.88 3.36
N TRP A 49 -18.77 -18.70 3.45
CA TRP A 49 -17.42 -18.26 3.79
C TRP A 49 -16.93 -17.17 2.86
N ARG A 50 -17.20 -17.30 1.55
CA ARG A 50 -16.91 -16.26 0.56
C ARG A 50 -17.53 -14.93 0.91
N ARG A 51 -18.85 -14.91 1.17
CA ARG A 51 -19.59 -13.69 1.49
C ARG A 51 -18.97 -12.97 2.69
N LEU A 52 -18.65 -13.71 3.75
CA LEU A 52 -18.04 -13.13 4.95
C LEU A 52 -16.61 -12.64 4.71
N ALA A 53 -15.77 -13.45 4.07
CA ALA A 53 -14.37 -13.08 3.79
C ALA A 53 -14.24 -11.88 2.83
N THR A 54 -15.26 -11.61 2.00
CA THR A 54 -15.34 -10.43 1.12
C THR A 54 -16.08 -9.25 1.72
N ASP A 55 -16.74 -9.42 2.88
CA ASP A 55 -17.58 -8.36 3.45
C ASP A 55 -16.72 -7.18 3.90
N ARG A 56 -17.13 -5.96 3.52
CA ARG A 56 -16.34 -4.75 3.81
C ARG A 56 -16.25 -4.46 5.31
N LYS A 57 -17.28 -4.77 6.09
CA LYS A 57 -17.25 -4.56 7.55
C LYS A 57 -16.32 -5.58 8.20
N PHE A 58 -16.36 -6.84 7.75
CA PHE A 58 -15.39 -7.86 8.16
C PHE A 58 -13.96 -7.45 7.81
N LEU A 59 -13.66 -7.09 6.56
CA LEU A 59 -12.31 -6.69 6.14
C LEU A 59 -11.80 -5.50 6.95
N ARG A 60 -12.64 -4.50 7.22
CA ARG A 60 -12.28 -3.38 8.11
C ARG A 60 -11.92 -3.87 9.52
N ARG A 61 -12.71 -4.78 10.09
CA ARG A 61 -12.42 -5.40 11.41
C ARG A 61 -11.14 -6.23 11.38
N PHE A 62 -10.93 -7.00 10.31
CA PHE A 62 -9.74 -7.83 10.08
C PHE A 62 -8.47 -6.97 10.00
N HIS A 63 -8.49 -5.91 9.19
CA HIS A 63 -7.39 -4.96 9.08
C HIS A 63 -7.12 -4.27 10.43
N LEU A 64 -8.17 -3.87 11.16
CA LEU A 64 -8.04 -3.25 12.48
C LEU A 64 -7.49 -4.21 13.54
N HIS A 65 -7.87 -5.48 13.48
CA HIS A 65 -7.37 -6.54 14.35
C HIS A 65 -5.87 -6.75 14.15
N HIS A 66 -5.42 -6.85 12.89
CA HIS A 66 -4.00 -7.08 12.59
C HIS A 66 -3.13 -5.83 12.67
N ARG A 67 -3.68 -4.64 12.42
CA ARG A 67 -3.06 -3.29 12.43
C ARG A 67 -1.92 -3.06 11.44
N ARG A 68 -1.13 -4.09 11.14
CA ARG A 68 0.05 -4.04 10.29
C ARG A 68 -0.23 -4.81 8.99
N PRO A 69 -0.14 -4.16 7.83
CA PRO A 69 -0.30 -4.85 6.55
C PRO A 69 0.82 -5.87 6.36
N PRO A 70 0.54 -7.03 5.74
CA PRO A 70 1.56 -8.02 5.44
C PRO A 70 2.56 -7.49 4.41
N LEU A 71 3.82 -7.96 4.50
CA LEU A 71 4.79 -7.80 3.43
C LEU A 71 4.40 -8.72 2.26
N LEU A 72 4.22 -8.14 1.08
CA LEU A 72 3.80 -8.87 -0.11
C LEU A 72 4.93 -9.03 -1.12
N GLY A 73 5.89 -8.10 -1.11
CA GLY A 73 7.06 -8.21 -1.95
C GLY A 73 8.07 -7.11 -1.72
N LEU A 74 9.14 -7.17 -2.51
CA LEU A 74 10.21 -6.18 -2.55
C LEU A 74 10.23 -5.54 -3.94
N LEU A 75 10.20 -4.22 -3.96
CA LEU A 75 10.38 -3.43 -5.17
C LEU A 75 11.83 -2.99 -5.28
N SER A 76 12.38 -2.98 -6.48
CA SER A 76 13.62 -2.28 -6.77
C SER A 76 13.51 -1.56 -8.11
N CYS A 77 14.20 -0.43 -8.24
CA CYS A 77 14.21 0.38 -9.44
C CYS A 77 15.66 0.53 -9.90
N GLN A 78 15.99 -0.02 -11.08
CA GLN A 78 17.30 0.09 -11.69
C GLN A 78 17.15 0.61 -13.11
N GLU A 79 17.82 1.73 -13.42
CA GLU A 79 17.80 2.33 -14.77
C GLU A 79 16.37 2.56 -15.32
N GLY A 80 15.47 3.02 -14.44
CA GLY A 80 14.06 3.28 -14.79
C GLY A 80 13.21 2.03 -14.96
N LYS A 81 13.75 0.83 -14.71
CA LYS A 81 13.00 -0.43 -14.69
C LYS A 81 12.65 -0.80 -13.27
N ILE A 82 11.36 -0.91 -13.01
CA ILE A 82 10.84 -1.42 -11.74
C ILE A 82 10.80 -2.94 -11.83
N SER A 83 11.31 -3.61 -10.81
CA SER A 83 11.14 -5.04 -10.60
C SER A 83 10.46 -5.29 -9.28
N PHE A 84 9.57 -6.28 -9.26
CA PHE A 84 8.86 -6.71 -8.08
C PHE A 84 9.12 -8.19 -7.81
N ARG A 85 9.51 -8.50 -6.57
CA ARG A 85 9.67 -9.88 -6.10
C ARG A 85 8.64 -10.18 -5.04
N SER A 86 7.65 -11.01 -5.38
CA SER A 86 6.67 -11.54 -4.43
C SER A 86 7.34 -12.34 -3.32
N THR A 87 6.91 -12.12 -2.08
CA THR A 87 7.26 -12.95 -0.91
C THR A 87 6.27 -14.09 -0.67
N LEU A 88 5.14 -14.07 -1.39
CA LEU A 88 4.15 -15.16 -1.34
C LEU A 88 4.64 -16.38 -2.12
N ASP A 89 4.24 -17.56 -1.67
CA ASP A 89 4.53 -18.83 -2.34
C ASP A 89 3.59 -19.12 -3.51
N PRO A 90 4.01 -19.92 -4.52
CA PRO A 90 3.10 -20.46 -5.51
C PRO A 90 1.93 -21.23 -4.85
N PRO A 91 0.71 -21.17 -5.39
CA PRO A 91 0.29 -20.47 -6.61
C PRO A 91 -0.10 -18.98 -6.40
N TYR A 92 0.10 -18.42 -5.21
CA TYR A 92 -0.40 -17.09 -4.84
C TYR A 92 0.58 -15.94 -5.07
N ARG A 93 1.69 -16.20 -5.79
CA ARG A 93 2.66 -15.17 -6.15
C ARG A 93 1.97 -14.03 -6.89
N ILE A 94 2.19 -12.80 -6.43
CA ILE A 94 1.72 -11.62 -7.17
C ILE A 94 2.62 -11.47 -8.41
N PRO A 95 2.05 -11.46 -9.63
CA PRO A 95 2.84 -11.30 -10.85
C PRO A 95 3.58 -9.96 -10.86
N PRO A 96 4.85 -9.93 -11.31
CA PRO A 96 5.63 -8.69 -11.35
C PRO A 96 5.01 -7.64 -12.27
N ASP A 97 4.30 -8.06 -13.31
CA ASP A 97 3.64 -7.17 -14.29
C ASP A 97 2.60 -6.24 -13.65
N ARG A 98 2.13 -6.55 -12.43
CA ARG A 98 1.22 -5.68 -11.66
C ARG A 98 1.89 -4.42 -11.14
N PHE A 99 3.22 -4.42 -11.10
CA PHE A 99 4.04 -3.28 -10.70
C PHE A 99 4.76 -2.65 -11.89
N SER A 100 4.33 -3.00 -13.12
CA SER A 100 4.74 -2.32 -14.34
C SER A 100 3.86 -1.09 -14.58
N PRO A 101 4.42 0.13 -14.70
CA PRO A 101 3.64 1.35 -14.92
C PRO A 101 2.82 1.29 -16.22
N PRO A 102 1.56 1.79 -16.24
CA PRO A 102 0.72 1.74 -17.44
C PRO A 102 1.24 2.66 -18.57
N PRO A 103 1.11 2.28 -19.86
CA PRO A 103 1.44 3.12 -21.02
C PRO A 103 0.57 4.41 -21.07
N PRO A 104 1.07 5.54 -21.60
CA PRO A 104 2.23 5.74 -22.48
C PRO A 104 3.58 5.86 -21.73
N SER A 105 3.58 5.49 -20.45
CA SER A 105 4.62 5.73 -19.45
C SER A 105 5.63 4.60 -19.29
N GLY A 106 5.82 3.74 -20.31
CA GLY A 106 6.94 2.78 -20.37
C GLY A 106 8.31 3.48 -20.53
N ARG A 107 8.51 4.61 -19.85
CA ARG A 107 9.67 5.48 -19.96
C ARG A 107 10.71 5.03 -18.95
N GLN A 108 11.92 4.82 -19.43
CA GLN A 108 13.15 4.54 -18.68
C GLN A 108 13.56 5.67 -17.71
N ASP A 109 12.66 6.61 -17.43
CA ASP A 109 12.95 7.91 -16.81
C ASP A 109 12.28 8.09 -15.45
N TRP A 110 11.35 7.21 -15.06
CA TRP A 110 10.73 7.28 -13.73
C TRP A 110 11.66 6.71 -12.68
N SER A 111 11.89 7.47 -11.61
CA SER A 111 12.64 6.99 -10.44
C SER A 111 11.69 6.78 -9.26
N LEU A 112 11.75 5.59 -8.66
CA LEU A 112 10.97 5.30 -7.44
C LEU A 112 11.57 6.06 -6.26
N LEU A 113 10.79 6.96 -5.66
CA LEU A 113 11.18 7.72 -4.47
C LEU A 113 10.75 7.02 -3.18
N ASP A 114 9.51 6.51 -3.15
CA ASP A 114 8.95 5.88 -1.95
C ASP A 114 7.92 4.80 -2.31
N CYS A 115 7.76 3.86 -1.40
CA CYS A 115 6.73 2.84 -1.44
C CYS A 115 6.19 2.67 -0.02
N ARG A 116 5.01 3.23 0.23
CA ARG A 116 4.42 3.26 1.56
C ARG A 116 2.90 3.23 1.49
N HIS A 117 2.29 2.57 2.46
CA HIS A 117 0.83 2.47 2.59
C HIS A 117 0.13 1.89 1.35
N GLY A 118 0.79 0.96 0.64
CA GLY A 118 0.25 0.36 -0.59
C GLY A 118 0.35 1.26 -1.82
N ARG A 119 1.07 2.39 -1.76
CA ARG A 119 1.26 3.31 -2.88
C ARG A 119 2.72 3.52 -3.22
N LEU A 120 2.95 3.85 -4.48
CA LEU A 120 4.26 4.10 -5.06
C LEU A 120 4.36 5.57 -5.45
N LEU A 121 5.48 6.20 -5.13
CA LEU A 121 5.79 7.57 -5.53
C LEU A 121 6.95 7.54 -6.52
N PHE A 122 6.71 8.06 -7.72
CA PHE A 122 7.71 8.22 -8.76
C PHE A 122 8.01 9.69 -9.01
N ASP A 123 9.25 9.97 -9.39
CA ASP A 123 9.68 11.22 -10.00
C ASP A 123 9.86 11.04 -11.52
N ASP A 124 9.13 11.83 -12.29
CA ASP A 124 9.30 12.04 -13.73
C ASP A 124 10.05 13.36 -13.95
N TRP A 125 11.36 13.30 -13.74
CA TRP A 125 12.24 14.46 -13.80
C TRP A 125 12.22 15.17 -15.17
N LYS A 126 11.92 14.46 -16.26
CA LYS A 126 11.82 15.06 -17.60
C LYS A 126 10.57 15.91 -17.75
N ARG A 127 9.46 15.47 -17.16
CA ARG A 127 8.18 16.20 -17.19
C ARG A 127 8.00 17.15 -16.02
N ARG A 128 8.94 17.14 -15.05
CA ARG A 128 8.88 17.94 -13.82
C ARG A 128 7.59 17.64 -13.03
N GLN A 129 7.30 16.35 -12.90
CA GLN A 129 6.07 15.83 -12.31
C GLN A 129 6.38 14.65 -11.40
N LEU A 130 5.55 14.48 -10.38
CA LEU A 130 5.52 13.28 -9.54
C LEU A 130 4.31 12.43 -9.93
N VAL A 131 4.44 11.13 -9.78
CA VAL A 131 3.33 10.20 -9.98
C VAL A 131 3.13 9.38 -8.71
N VAL A 132 1.95 9.51 -8.12
CA VAL A 132 1.51 8.61 -7.04
C VAL A 132 0.64 7.54 -7.65
N TRP A 133 1.08 6.29 -7.60
CA TRP A 133 0.40 5.15 -8.20
C TRP A 133 -0.04 4.13 -7.14
N ASP A 134 -1.25 3.63 -7.29
CA ASP A 134 -1.81 2.51 -6.55
C ASP A 134 -1.84 1.26 -7.44
N PRO A 135 -0.91 0.30 -7.26
CA PRO A 135 -0.82 -0.90 -8.09
C PRO A 135 -1.97 -1.89 -7.85
N ILE A 136 -2.81 -1.67 -6.83
CA ILE A 136 -3.99 -2.49 -6.56
C ILE A 136 -5.20 -1.93 -7.32
N THR A 137 -5.48 -0.64 -7.22
CA THR A 137 -6.62 -0.09 -7.97
C THR A 137 -6.27 0.24 -9.42
N ASP A 138 -4.99 0.18 -9.78
CA ASP A 138 -4.42 0.72 -11.02
C ASP A 138 -4.79 2.21 -11.22
N ASP A 139 -4.94 2.93 -10.10
CA ASP A 139 -5.23 4.36 -10.08
C ASP A 139 -3.93 5.13 -9.88
N TYR A 140 -3.76 6.22 -10.61
CA TYR A 140 -2.60 7.09 -10.43
C TYR A 140 -2.98 8.55 -10.49
N ARG A 141 -2.20 9.35 -9.76
CA ARG A 141 -2.34 10.78 -9.69
C ARG A 141 -1.02 11.46 -10.03
N VAL A 142 -1.05 12.27 -11.07
CA VAL A 142 0.05 13.15 -11.45
C VAL A 142 -0.01 14.41 -10.60
N VAL A 143 1.13 14.78 -10.01
CA VAL A 143 1.31 15.98 -9.21
C VAL A 143 2.40 16.81 -9.86
N VAL A 144 2.06 18.02 -10.32
CA VAL A 144 3.05 18.95 -10.86
C VAL A 144 3.96 19.41 -9.72
N GLU A 145 5.27 19.51 -9.99
CA GLU A 145 6.22 20.04 -9.01
C GLU A 145 5.86 21.47 -8.55
N PRO A 146 6.35 21.89 -7.36
CA PRO A 146 6.16 23.25 -6.88
C PRO A 146 6.65 24.29 -7.91
N PRO A 147 5.88 25.37 -8.21
CA PRO A 147 6.28 26.41 -9.17
C PRO A 147 7.66 27.02 -8.89
N GLN A 148 8.00 27.16 -7.60
CA GLN A 148 9.28 27.70 -7.15
C GLN A 148 10.47 26.87 -7.65
N PHE A 149 10.27 25.58 -7.89
CA PHE A 149 11.33 24.69 -8.41
C PHE A 149 11.59 25.00 -9.89
N LEU A 150 10.54 25.34 -10.65
CA LEU A 150 10.64 25.74 -12.05
C LEU A 150 11.31 27.12 -12.17
N GLU A 151 10.93 28.06 -11.29
CA GLU A 151 11.47 29.42 -11.26
C GLU A 151 12.98 29.47 -10.91
N SER A 152 13.46 28.55 -10.07
CA SER A 152 14.88 28.49 -9.69
C SER A 152 15.82 28.13 -10.84
N GLY A 153 15.32 27.55 -11.94
CA GLY A 153 16.12 27.04 -13.05
C GLY A 153 16.96 25.80 -12.73
N PHE A 154 17.25 25.53 -11.45
CA PHE A 154 17.94 24.33 -10.98
C PHE A 154 17.35 23.86 -9.64
N ALA A 155 16.45 22.88 -9.73
CA ALA A 155 15.98 22.11 -8.59
C ALA A 155 16.27 20.63 -8.82
N VAL A 156 16.90 20.00 -7.82
CA VAL A 156 17.16 18.56 -7.81
C VAL A 156 16.41 17.94 -6.63
N ILE A 157 15.44 17.09 -6.95
CA ILE A 157 14.76 16.24 -5.96
C ILE A 157 15.70 15.10 -5.63
N TYR A 158 16.02 14.93 -4.35
CA TYR A 158 16.87 13.83 -3.91
C TYR A 158 16.16 12.89 -2.94
N SER A 159 15.00 13.28 -2.41
CA SER A 159 14.13 12.41 -1.62
C SER A 159 12.68 12.87 -1.67
N GLY A 160 11.76 11.92 -1.53
CA GLY A 160 10.34 12.18 -1.40
C GLY A 160 9.64 11.04 -0.69
N ALA A 161 8.48 11.31 -0.12
CA ALA A 161 7.67 10.31 0.59
C ALA A 161 6.18 10.49 0.32
N VAL A 162 5.44 9.38 0.22
CA VAL A 162 3.98 9.40 0.13
C VAL A 162 3.37 8.94 1.45
N LEU A 163 2.47 9.76 1.99
CA LEU A 163 1.85 9.55 3.29
C LEU A 163 0.34 9.51 3.15
N CYS A 164 -0.31 8.56 3.83
CA CYS A 164 -1.75 8.59 3.95
C CYS A 164 -2.16 9.76 4.87
N ALA A 165 -3.15 10.54 4.45
CA ALA A 165 -3.68 11.69 5.18
C ALA A 165 -5.09 11.44 5.73
N ALA A 166 -5.44 10.17 5.95
CA ALA A 166 -6.66 9.78 6.66
C ALA A 166 -6.51 10.11 8.14
N GLY A 167 -7.46 10.89 8.67
CA GLY A 167 -7.45 11.36 10.07
C GLY A 167 -8.46 10.66 10.98
N GLU A 168 -9.04 9.53 10.53
CA GLU A 168 -10.06 8.82 11.30
C GLU A 168 -9.43 7.97 12.41
N LEU A 169 -10.04 8.00 13.59
CA LEU A 169 -9.65 7.11 14.70
C LEU A 169 -9.80 5.65 14.23
N GLY A 170 -8.71 4.87 14.36
CA GLY A 170 -8.70 3.47 13.92
C GLY A 170 -8.46 3.27 12.41
N HIS A 171 -7.99 4.30 11.70
CA HIS A 171 -7.49 4.13 10.32
C HIS A 171 -6.32 3.14 10.29
N VAL A 172 -6.40 2.17 9.39
CA VAL A 172 -5.35 1.16 9.21
C VAL A 172 -4.57 1.48 7.93
N HIS A 173 -3.31 1.86 8.13
CA HIS A 173 -2.40 2.11 7.03
C HIS A 173 -2.12 0.82 6.25
N GLY A 174 -2.29 0.85 4.92
CA GLY A 174 -2.17 -0.33 4.04
C GLY A 174 -3.48 -0.83 3.42
N ASP A 175 -4.62 -0.25 3.81
CA ASP A 175 -5.94 -0.33 3.14
C ASP A 175 -6.41 1.09 2.72
N CYS A 176 -5.46 2.00 2.54
CA CYS A 176 -5.75 3.41 2.38
C CYS A 176 -5.88 3.82 0.90
N HIS A 177 -6.18 2.86 0.02
CA HIS A 177 -6.17 2.97 -1.44
C HIS A 177 -7.01 4.13 -1.95
N SER A 178 -8.17 4.39 -1.36
CA SER A 178 -9.04 5.53 -1.72
C SER A 178 -8.88 6.75 -0.81
N SER A 179 -7.98 6.70 0.17
CA SER A 179 -7.82 7.81 1.12
C SER A 179 -7.05 8.98 0.50
N PRO A 180 -7.28 10.21 0.97
CA PRO A 180 -6.41 11.32 0.63
C PRO A 180 -4.98 11.08 1.12
N PHE A 181 -4.01 11.70 0.45
CA PHE A 181 -2.60 11.57 0.74
C PHE A 181 -1.86 12.89 0.72
N GLN A 182 -0.66 12.84 1.25
CA GLN A 182 0.32 13.90 1.15
C GLN A 182 1.57 13.37 0.46
N VAL A 183 2.26 14.25 -0.25
CA VAL A 183 3.60 14.00 -0.77
C VAL A 183 4.54 14.99 -0.12
N VAL A 184 5.54 14.49 0.60
CA VAL A 184 6.61 15.30 1.15
C VAL A 184 7.77 15.23 0.18
N LEU A 185 8.32 16.38 -0.21
CA LEU A 185 9.51 16.46 -1.04
C LEU A 185 10.65 17.14 -0.31
N LEU A 186 11.84 16.62 -0.54
CA LEU A 186 13.11 17.26 -0.21
C LEU A 186 13.88 17.50 -1.50
N ALA A 187 14.21 18.77 -1.73
CA ALA A 187 14.93 19.20 -2.91
C ALA A 187 16.03 20.18 -2.54
N THR A 188 17.02 20.26 -3.43
CA THR A 188 18.05 21.28 -3.40
C THR A 188 17.75 22.30 -4.49
N LEU A 189 17.63 23.56 -4.11
CA LEU A 189 17.50 24.69 -5.04
C LEU A 189 18.83 25.40 -5.16
N ARG A 190 19.22 25.77 -6.38
CA ARG A 190 20.40 26.60 -6.63
C ARG A 190 19.98 27.90 -7.27
N ASN A 191 20.13 28.97 -6.49
CA ASN A 191 20.10 30.35 -7.00
C ASN A 191 21.53 30.92 -6.85
N ALA A 192 21.69 32.06 -6.17
CA ALA A 192 23.01 32.60 -5.79
C ALA A 192 23.76 31.71 -4.78
N HIS A 193 23.02 31.01 -3.92
CA HIS A 193 23.53 29.98 -3.01
C HIS A 193 22.69 28.71 -3.15
N VAL A 194 23.23 27.60 -2.63
CA VAL A 194 22.55 26.30 -2.60
C VAL A 194 21.77 26.20 -1.29
N PHE A 195 20.49 25.85 -1.39
CA PHE A 195 19.60 25.68 -0.23
C PHE A 195 18.87 24.35 -0.29
N THR A 196 18.66 23.72 0.86
CA THR A 196 17.75 22.59 0.98
C THR A 196 16.37 23.10 1.33
N VAL A 197 15.37 22.61 0.61
CA VAL A 197 13.96 22.94 0.84
C VAL A 197 13.13 21.69 1.06
N ALA A 198 12.13 21.83 1.93
CA ALA A 198 11.08 20.85 2.14
C ALA A 198 9.71 21.46 1.80
N THR A 199 8.83 20.67 1.19
CA THR A 199 7.45 21.07 0.93
C THR A 199 6.51 19.87 0.92
N VAL A 200 5.23 20.13 1.19
CA VAL A 200 4.21 19.11 1.32
C VAL A 200 3.05 19.40 0.36
N TYR A 201 2.78 18.49 -0.55
CA TYR A 201 1.56 18.46 -1.34
C TYR A 201 0.44 17.79 -0.56
N SER A 202 -0.79 18.30 -0.66
CA SER A 202 -1.99 17.65 -0.14
C SER A 202 -2.95 17.30 -1.26
N SER A 203 -3.33 16.03 -1.38
CA SER A 203 -4.29 15.58 -2.40
C SER A 203 -5.72 16.10 -2.15
N LYS A 204 -6.03 16.51 -0.90
CA LYS A 204 -7.33 17.09 -0.53
C LYS A 204 -7.50 18.49 -1.14
N THR A 205 -6.48 19.33 -1.01
CA THR A 205 -6.52 20.72 -1.47
C THR A 205 -5.98 20.89 -2.89
N GLY A 206 -5.17 19.93 -3.36
CA GLY A 206 -4.46 20.03 -4.63
C GLY A 206 -3.31 21.04 -4.61
N MET A 207 -2.86 21.46 -3.43
CA MET A 207 -1.86 22.52 -3.27
C MET A 207 -0.60 22.04 -2.54
N TRP A 208 0.52 22.68 -2.87
CA TRP A 208 1.77 22.61 -2.13
C TRP A 208 1.75 23.59 -0.96
N SER A 209 2.41 23.21 0.14
CA SER A 209 2.69 24.11 1.25
C SER A 209 3.77 25.13 0.90
N HIS A 210 3.92 26.14 1.74
CA HIS A 210 5.09 27.03 1.69
C HIS A 210 6.39 26.23 1.79
N LEU A 211 7.45 26.70 1.13
CA LEU A 211 8.78 26.09 1.20
C LEU A 211 9.39 26.33 2.58
N LEU A 212 9.81 25.26 3.24
CA LEU A 212 10.66 25.36 4.43
C LEU A 212 12.10 25.28 3.96
N SER A 213 12.87 26.36 4.14
CA SER A 213 14.26 26.44 3.69
C SER A 213 15.23 26.38 4.86
N THR A 214 16.37 25.71 4.64
CA THR A 214 17.52 25.75 5.55
C THR A 214 18.80 25.93 4.72
N PRO A 215 19.81 26.66 5.23
CA PRO A 215 21.09 26.81 4.53
C PRO A 215 21.76 25.44 4.39
N PHE A 216 22.30 25.17 3.20
CA PHE A 216 22.97 23.90 2.91
C PHE A 216 24.28 23.80 3.70
N SER A 217 24.31 22.96 4.74
CA SER A 217 25.58 22.51 5.34
C SER A 217 26.08 21.34 4.49
N SER A 218 27.32 21.43 4.00
CA SER A 218 27.95 20.42 3.16
C SER A 218 28.20 19.13 3.94
N PHE A 219 27.16 18.34 4.15
CA PHE A 219 27.28 16.90 4.35
C PHE A 219 26.82 16.23 3.08
N SER A 220 27.75 15.56 2.42
CA SER A 220 27.54 14.73 1.25
C SER A 220 26.53 13.61 1.58
N ILE A 221 25.24 13.89 1.39
CA ILE A 221 24.21 12.86 1.37
C ILE A 221 24.31 12.17 0.00
N TYR A 222 25.28 11.27 -0.13
CA TYR A 222 25.24 10.24 -1.16
C TYR A 222 23.99 9.39 -0.92
N ARG A 223 22.88 9.64 -1.61
CA ARG A 223 21.69 8.75 -1.77
C ARG A 223 21.22 7.94 -0.54
N ASN A 224 21.61 8.34 0.66
CA ASN A 224 21.36 7.67 1.90
C ASN A 224 20.41 8.60 2.62
N ASN A 225 19.12 8.33 2.44
CA ASN A 225 18.04 8.97 3.21
C ASN A 225 18.52 9.23 4.64
N PRO A 226 18.61 10.48 5.12
CA PRO A 226 18.72 10.69 6.55
C PRO A 226 17.43 10.11 7.17
N PRO A 227 17.54 9.09 8.05
CA PRO A 227 16.37 8.47 8.62
C PRO A 227 15.63 9.49 9.47
N ILE A 228 14.35 9.72 9.18
CA ILE A 228 13.41 10.21 10.20
C ILE A 228 13.51 9.19 11.34
N GLU A 229 13.73 9.63 12.58
CA GLU A 229 14.19 8.87 13.78
C GLU A 229 13.55 7.49 14.08
N SER A 230 12.54 7.05 13.33
CA SER A 230 12.00 5.68 13.36
C SER A 230 12.67 4.67 12.40
N MET A 231 13.64 5.08 11.57
CA MET A 231 14.34 4.21 10.61
C MET A 231 15.71 3.74 11.13
N GLN A 232 15.76 2.60 11.84
CA GLN A 232 17.01 1.84 11.95
C GLN A 232 17.14 0.92 10.73
N SER A 233 17.90 1.33 9.71
CA SER A 233 18.37 0.39 8.68
C SER A 233 19.58 -0.36 9.22
N LYS A 234 19.48 -1.69 9.36
CA LYS A 234 20.67 -2.55 9.50
C LYS A 234 21.29 -2.74 8.12
N GLU A 235 22.49 -2.21 7.91
CA GLU A 235 23.31 -2.57 6.75
C GLU A 235 23.59 -4.07 6.80
N LEU A 236 23.18 -4.79 5.75
CA LEU A 236 23.39 -6.23 5.69
C LEU A 236 24.61 -6.61 4.84
N PHE A 237 25.04 -5.83 3.84
CA PHE A 237 26.24 -6.11 3.05
C PHE A 237 26.81 -4.84 2.37
N GLN A 238 28.13 -4.76 2.28
CA GLN A 238 28.86 -3.74 1.50
C GLN A 238 28.97 -4.22 0.03
N SER A 239 28.34 -3.48 -0.89
CA SER A 239 28.34 -3.72 -2.33
C SER A 239 28.52 -2.38 -3.04
N ASP A 240 29.41 -2.31 -4.02
CA ASP A 240 29.67 -1.08 -4.81
C ASP A 240 28.47 -0.62 -5.65
N THR A 241 27.44 -1.47 -5.77
CA THR A 241 26.13 -1.13 -6.32
C THR A 241 25.09 -1.21 -5.20
N LEU A 242 24.61 -0.06 -4.73
CA LEU A 242 23.59 0.01 -3.67
C LEU A 242 22.22 -0.29 -4.30
N HIS A 243 21.80 -1.56 -4.29
CA HIS A 243 20.45 -1.94 -4.68
C HIS A 243 19.47 -1.53 -3.57
N ILE A 244 18.77 -0.42 -3.79
CA ILE A 244 17.71 0.03 -2.87
C ILE A 244 16.49 -0.85 -3.10
N TYR A 245 16.09 -1.59 -2.06
CA TYR A 245 14.85 -2.35 -2.04
C TYR A 245 13.83 -1.62 -1.19
N HIS A 246 12.60 -1.50 -1.70
CA HIS A 246 11.48 -0.93 -0.98
C HIS A 246 10.47 -2.03 -0.63
N PRO A 247 10.20 -2.29 0.66
CA PRO A 247 9.20 -3.27 1.05
C PRO A 247 7.80 -2.81 0.68
N PHE A 248 7.08 -3.61 -0.10
CA PHE A 248 5.69 -3.37 -0.43
C PHE A 248 4.79 -4.11 0.55
N THR A 249 4.11 -3.34 1.41
CA THR A 249 3.14 -3.85 2.38
C THR A 249 1.73 -3.34 2.06
N SER A 250 0.76 -4.24 1.98
CA SER A 250 -0.66 -3.89 1.79
C SER A 250 -1.56 -5.03 2.24
N PHE A 251 -2.78 -4.72 2.70
CA PHE A 251 -3.84 -5.71 2.82
C PHE A 251 -4.44 -5.97 1.43
N TYR A 252 -3.68 -6.61 0.56
CA TYR A 252 -4.05 -6.79 -0.83
C TYR A 252 -5.29 -7.67 -0.97
N THR A 253 -6.37 -7.11 -1.52
CA THR A 253 -7.68 -7.78 -1.67
C THR A 253 -8.02 -8.11 -3.13
N GLN A 254 -7.19 -7.68 -4.10
CA GLN A 254 -7.53 -7.80 -5.51
C GLN A 254 -7.22 -9.19 -6.09
N GLY A 255 -8.27 -10.01 -6.09
CA GLY A 255 -8.31 -11.40 -6.51
C GLY A 255 -9.64 -12.04 -6.12
N MET A 256 -10.28 -11.52 -5.06
CA MET A 256 -11.67 -11.84 -4.77
C MET A 256 -12.62 -11.28 -5.83
N GLU A 257 -12.38 -10.07 -6.35
CA GLU A 257 -13.26 -9.46 -7.37
C GLU A 257 -13.04 -9.98 -8.79
N SER A 258 -11.82 -10.31 -9.21
CA SER A 258 -11.57 -10.84 -10.57
C SER A 258 -12.08 -12.28 -10.73
N SER A 259 -12.18 -13.04 -9.63
CA SER A 259 -12.89 -14.33 -9.59
C SER A 259 -14.42 -14.20 -9.73
N LEU A 260 -14.98 -12.99 -9.63
CA LEU A 260 -16.41 -12.69 -9.82
C LEU A 260 -16.81 -12.53 -11.30
N ARG A 261 -15.85 -12.49 -12.25
CA ARG A 261 -16.14 -12.41 -13.70
C ARG A 261 -16.10 -13.77 -14.42
N ARG A 262 -15.89 -14.86 -13.69
CA ARG A 262 -16.01 -16.23 -14.23
C ARG A 262 -16.96 -17.05 -13.35
N LYS A 263 -18.25 -16.80 -13.52
CA LYS A 263 -19.31 -17.80 -13.42
C LYS A 263 -20.37 -17.49 -14.47
#